data_AF-A0A5J4U050-F1
#
_entry.id   AF-A0A5J4U050-F1
#
_cell.length_a   1.000
_cell.length_b   1.000
_cell.length_c   1.000
_cell.angle_alpha   90.00
_cell.angle_beta   90.00
_cell.angle_gamma   90.00
#
_symmetry.space_group_name_H-M   'P 1'
#
loop_
_entity.id
_entity.type
_entity.pdbx_description
1 polymer ?
#
loop_
_entity_poly.entity_id
_entity_poly.type
_entity_poly.pdbx_seq_one_letter_code
_entity_poly.pdbx_strand_id
1 'polypeptide(L)'
;LSRFMSTIGGHRETAIDAVNQTWKKELRWIHSSILFLPAVLKKIREEQIKAMIIAPIWPGQIWYTELVYENAQSLMLGWSNEILEPGTSLIKKNLKLTPEKICYFLIDRRPGTGDDSQERF
;
A
#
# COMPACT_ATOMS: atom_id res chain seq x y z
N LEU A 1 -2.06 -0.56 -21.18
CA LEU A 1 -2.32 -1.90 -20.61
C LEU A 1 -2.14 -1.80 -19.10
N SER A 2 -3.20 -1.99 -18.30
CA SER A 2 -3.05 -2.11 -16.84
C SER A 2 -2.35 -3.44 -16.54
N ARG A 3 -1.21 -3.41 -15.84
CA ARG A 3 -0.47 -4.60 -15.43
C ARG A 3 -0.74 -4.83 -13.94
N PHE A 4 -1.48 -5.89 -13.61
CA PHE A 4 -1.65 -6.33 -12.23
C PHE A 4 -0.55 -7.33 -11.85
N MET A 5 -0.18 -7.36 -10.57
CA MET A 5 0.82 -8.27 -10.02
C MET A 5 0.18 -9.14 -8.93
N SER A 6 0.30 -10.45 -9.05
CA SER A 6 -0.26 -11.42 -8.11
C SER A 6 0.76 -12.55 -7.90
N THR A 7 0.80 -13.08 -6.68
CA THR A 7 1.57 -14.28 -6.32
C THR A 7 0.89 -15.58 -6.76
N ILE A 8 -0.36 -15.51 -7.24
CA ILE A 8 -1.12 -16.66 -7.74
C ILE A 8 -1.29 -16.50 -9.25
N GLY A 9 -0.81 -17.48 -10.01
CA GLY A 9 -0.97 -17.51 -11.46
C GLY A 9 -2.36 -18.00 -11.84
N GLY A 10 -3.12 -17.21 -12.59
CA GLY A 10 -4.36 -17.64 -13.23
C GLY A 10 -4.10 -18.64 -14.37
N HIS A 11 -5.16 -19.25 -14.90
CA HIS A 11 -5.09 -20.10 -16.09
C HIS A 11 -4.76 -19.22 -17.31
N ARG A 12 -3.45 -19.02 -17.56
CA ARG A 12 -2.77 -18.14 -18.56
C ARG A 12 -2.09 -16.87 -18.01
N GLU A 13 -2.00 -16.68 -16.70
CA GLU A 13 -1.31 -15.53 -16.10
C GLU A 13 -0.05 -15.97 -15.36
N THR A 14 1.09 -15.37 -15.70
CA THR A 14 2.34 -15.56 -14.96
C THR A 14 2.21 -14.86 -13.62
N ALA A 15 2.37 -15.61 -12.52
CA ALA A 15 2.54 -15.01 -11.20
C ALA A 15 3.84 -14.20 -11.21
N ILE A 16 3.76 -12.90 -10.96
CA ILE A 16 4.94 -12.03 -10.85
C ILE A 16 4.96 -11.48 -9.43
N ASP A 17 6.01 -11.80 -8.71
CA ASP A 17 6.26 -11.25 -7.38
C ASP A 17 6.49 -9.73 -7.47
N ALA A 18 5.56 -8.98 -6.87
CA ALA A 18 5.61 -7.52 -6.79
C ALA A 18 6.87 -7.01 -6.11
N VAL A 19 7.38 -7.73 -5.10
CA VAL A 19 8.58 -7.34 -4.35
C VAL A 19 9.85 -7.58 -5.14
N ASN A 20 9.85 -8.48 -6.13
CA ASN A 20 11.04 -8.82 -6.92
C ASN A 20 11.09 -8.16 -8.32
N GLN A 21 10.01 -7.59 -8.84
CA GLN A 21 10.01 -6.87 -10.13
C GLN A 21 10.43 -5.41 -9.98
N THR A 22 11.29 -4.85 -10.83
CA THR A 22 11.56 -3.39 -10.83
C THR A 22 10.32 -2.54 -11.11
N TRP A 23 10.10 -1.53 -10.28
CA TRP A 23 9.01 -0.57 -10.36
C TRP A 23 9.42 0.67 -11.16
N LYS A 24 9.11 0.70 -12.46
CA LYS A 24 9.30 1.89 -13.31
C LYS A 24 8.53 3.11 -12.72
N LYS A 25 8.94 4.34 -13.10
CA LYS A 25 8.41 5.69 -12.68
C LYS A 25 6.91 5.94 -12.94
N GLU A 26 6.06 4.94 -12.78
CA GLU A 26 4.61 5.01 -12.87
C GLU A 26 4.03 5.10 -11.45
N LEU A 27 2.88 5.78 -11.32
CA LEU A 27 2.13 5.82 -10.07
C LEU A 27 1.50 4.44 -9.83
N ARG A 28 1.87 3.79 -8.72
CA ARG A 28 1.39 2.44 -8.40
C ARG A 28 0.30 2.48 -7.34
N TRP A 29 -0.82 1.83 -7.64
CA TRP A 29 -1.84 1.52 -6.64
C TRP A 29 -1.52 0.17 -6.00
N ILE A 30 -1.29 0.17 -4.69
CA ILE A 30 -0.81 -0.99 -3.95
C ILE A 30 -1.85 -1.38 -2.91
N HIS A 31 -2.52 -2.51 -3.17
CA HIS A 31 -3.39 -3.18 -2.22
C HIS A 31 -2.65 -4.39 -1.63
N SER A 32 -1.61 -4.10 -0.84
CA SER A 32 -0.77 -5.13 -0.24
C SER A 32 -1.49 -5.79 0.94
N SER A 33 -1.31 -7.10 1.11
CA SER A 33 -1.67 -7.71 2.40
C SER A 33 -0.83 -7.07 3.50
N ILE A 34 -1.41 -6.89 4.69
CA ILE A 34 -0.78 -6.15 5.79
C ILE A 34 0.62 -6.67 6.14
N LEU A 35 0.83 -7.99 6.03
CA LEU A 35 2.13 -8.64 6.27
C LEU A 35 3.25 -8.21 5.30
N PHE A 36 2.90 -7.70 4.12
CA PHE A 36 3.86 -7.28 3.09
C PHE A 36 4.09 -5.77 3.08
N LEU A 37 3.39 -4.98 3.91
CA LEU A 37 3.59 -3.53 3.98
C LEU A 37 5.05 -3.12 4.26
N PRO A 38 5.81 -3.75 5.17
CA PRO A 38 7.22 -3.41 5.37
C PRO A 38 8.06 -3.55 4.09
N ALA A 39 7.88 -4.66 3.36
CA ALA A 39 8.63 -4.92 2.13
C ALA A 39 8.26 -3.93 1.02
N VAL A 40 6.96 -3.59 0.92
CA VAL A 40 6.46 -2.57 -0.01
C VAL A 40 7.05 -1.19 0.31
N LEU A 41 7.05 -0.77 1.57
CA LEU A 41 7.59 0.52 1.99
C LEU A 41 9.08 0.63 1.71
N LYS A 42 9.85 -0.41 2.07
CA LYS A 42 11.28 -0.51 1.74
C LYS A 42 11.51 -0.31 0.24
N LYS A 43 10.70 -0.95 -0.59
CA LYS A 43 10.82 -0.89 -2.05
C LYS A 43 10.50 0.49 -2.62
N ILE A 44 9.46 1.15 -2.12
CA ILE A 44 9.12 2.53 -2.54
C ILE A 44 10.28 3.49 -2.26
N ARG A 45 10.94 3.31 -1.11
CA ARG A 45 12.12 4.08 -0.74
C ARG A 45 13.32 3.76 -1.64
N GLU A 46 13.61 2.49 -1.90
CA GLU A 46 14.75 2.09 -2.74
C GLU A 46 14.59 2.54 -4.19
N GLU A 47 13.37 2.47 -4.74
CA GLU A 47 13.10 2.81 -6.13
C GLU A 47 12.69 4.27 -6.34
N GLN A 48 12.55 5.06 -5.26
CA GLN A 48 12.22 6.49 -5.29
C GLN A 48 10.98 6.78 -6.16
N ILE A 49 9.90 6.02 -5.92
CA ILE A 49 8.67 6.12 -6.72
C ILE A 49 7.56 6.86 -5.98
N LYS A 50 6.49 7.17 -6.72
CA LYS A 50 5.21 7.60 -6.15
C LYS A 50 4.25 6.42 -6.04
N ALA A 51 3.69 6.22 -4.87
CA ALA A 51 2.82 5.09 -4.57
C ALA A 51 1.61 5.50 -3.75
N MET A 52 0.52 4.80 -4.01
CA MET A 52 -0.77 4.91 -3.37
C MET A 52 -1.02 3.63 -2.58
N ILE A 53 -1.03 3.71 -1.24
CA ILE A 53 -1.21 2.57 -0.35
C ILE A 53 -2.56 2.70 0.36
N ILE A 54 -3.36 1.65 0.34
CA ILE A 54 -4.53 1.51 1.20
C ILE A 54 -4.14 0.59 2.36
N ALA A 55 -4.24 1.07 3.59
CA ALA A 55 -3.89 0.31 4.78
C ALA A 55 -4.80 0.67 5.97
N PRO A 56 -5.01 -0.26 6.92
CA PRO A 56 -5.69 0.06 8.16
C PRO A 56 -4.85 1.03 9.02
N ILE A 57 -5.52 1.84 9.84
CA ILE A 57 -4.87 2.69 10.83
C ILE A 57 -4.50 1.82 12.04
N TRP A 58 -3.23 1.41 12.13
CA TRP A 58 -2.69 0.53 13.18
C TRP A 58 -1.48 1.12 13.90
N PRO A 59 -1.66 2.05 14.86
CA PRO A 59 -0.57 2.69 15.60
C PRO A 59 0.37 1.72 16.34
N GLY A 60 -0.13 0.54 16.72
CA GLY A 60 0.65 -0.49 17.41
C GLY A 60 1.56 -1.32 16.49
N GLN A 61 1.53 -1.10 15.17
CA GLN A 61 2.34 -1.84 14.21
C GLN A 61 3.54 -1.03 13.75
N ILE A 62 4.73 -1.65 13.72
CA ILE A 62 5.98 -0.99 13.32
C ILE A 62 5.87 -0.37 11.92
N TRP A 63 5.26 -1.09 10.98
CA TRP A 63 5.08 -0.60 9.61
C TRP A 63 4.20 0.65 9.52
N TYR A 64 3.31 0.90 10.50
CA TYR A 64 2.44 2.06 10.48
C TYR A 64 3.23 3.34 10.75
N THR A 65 4.17 3.30 11.69
CA THR A 65 5.07 4.44 11.94
C THR A 65 5.90 4.78 10.70
N GLU A 66 6.42 3.76 10.00
CA GLU A 66 7.11 3.96 8.72
C GLU A 66 6.18 4.53 7.65
N LEU A 67 4.96 3.98 7.53
CA LEU A 67 3.96 4.47 6.56
C LEU A 67 3.63 5.95 6.79
N VAL A 68 3.42 6.36 8.05
CA VAL A 68 3.14 7.76 8.41
C VAL A 68 4.34 8.66 8.16
N TYR A 69 5.55 8.19 8.44
CA TYR A 69 6.78 8.94 8.16
C TYR A 69 7.01 9.19 6.67
N GLU A 70 6.71 8.19 5.84
CA GLU A 70 6.84 8.26 4.38
C GLU A 70 5.69 9.00 3.69
N ASN A 71 4.58 9.22 4.40
CA ASN A 71 3.36 9.77 3.83
C ASN A 71 3.45 11.27 3.53
N ALA A 72 3.15 11.62 2.28
CA ALA A 72 2.98 13.01 1.84
C ALA A 72 1.53 13.50 2.03
N GLN A 73 0.53 12.64 1.85
CA GLN A 73 -0.88 13.00 1.99
C GLN A 73 -1.73 11.78 2.34
N SER A 74 -2.65 11.91 3.28
CA SER A 74 -3.57 10.83 3.64
C SER A 74 -5.05 11.24 3.55
N LEU A 75 -5.93 10.26 3.31
CA LEU A 75 -7.38 10.43 3.25
C LEU A 75 -8.07 9.26 3.95
N MET A 76 -8.88 9.54 4.97
CA MET A 76 -9.70 8.51 5.61
C MET A 76 -10.76 8.01 4.63
N LEU A 77 -10.83 6.69 4.43
CA LEU A 77 -11.83 6.08 3.55
C LEU A 77 -13.10 5.69 4.33
N GLY A 78 -12.98 5.34 5.60
CA GLY A 78 -14.09 4.89 6.46
C GLY A 78 -13.74 3.62 7.24
N TRP A 79 -14.74 2.85 7.69
CA TRP A 79 -14.51 1.64 8.49
C TRP A 79 -14.26 0.38 7.64
N SER A 80 -13.44 -0.53 8.13
CA SER A 80 -13.01 -1.75 7.43
C SER A 80 -14.18 -2.67 7.08
N ASN A 81 -15.19 -2.76 7.96
CA ASN A 81 -16.41 -3.54 7.73
C ASN A 81 -17.38 -2.87 6.75
N GLU A 82 -17.19 -1.60 6.43
CA GLU A 82 -17.98 -0.87 5.42
C GLU A 82 -17.30 -0.93 4.03
N ILE A 83 -15.96 -1.03 4.00
CA ILE A 83 -15.15 -0.89 2.79
C ILE A 83 -14.62 -2.22 2.27
N LEU A 84 -14.25 -3.14 3.17
CA LEU A 84 -13.62 -4.41 2.80
C LEU A 84 -14.65 -5.54 2.81
N GLU A 85 -14.64 -6.33 1.75
CA GLU A 85 -15.37 -7.60 1.71
C GLU A 85 -14.51 -8.72 2.32
N PRO A 86 -15.05 -9.55 3.23
CA PRO A 86 -14.34 -10.70 3.75
C PRO A 86 -13.95 -11.70 2.64
N GLY A 87 -12.67 -12.04 2.55
CA GLY A 87 -12.21 -13.07 1.61
C GLY A 87 -12.74 -14.47 1.97
N THR A 88 -12.79 -15.38 1.00
CA THR A 88 -13.34 -16.74 1.14
C THR A 88 -12.69 -17.54 2.29
N SER A 89 -11.40 -17.32 2.54
CA SER A 89 -10.66 -17.93 3.65
C SER A 89 -11.16 -17.45 5.02
N LEU A 90 -11.46 -16.15 5.14
CA LEU A 90 -11.97 -15.53 6.36
C LEU A 90 -13.36 -16.08 6.69
N ILE A 91 -14.22 -16.18 5.66
CA ILE A 91 -15.57 -16.75 5.74
C ILE A 91 -15.51 -18.22 6.16
N LYS A 92 -14.69 -19.06 5.50
CA LYS A 92 -14.55 -20.48 5.84
C LYS A 92 -14.11 -20.72 7.28
N LYS A 93 -13.32 -19.81 7.84
CA LYS A 93 -12.82 -19.90 9.22
C LYS A 93 -13.72 -19.21 10.24
N ASN A 94 -14.88 -18.67 9.84
CA ASN A 94 -15.76 -17.85 10.68
C ASN A 94 -15.02 -16.73 11.42
N LEU A 95 -13.97 -16.18 10.81
CA LEU A 95 -13.21 -15.06 11.35
C LEU A 95 -13.88 -13.75 10.93
N LYS A 96 -13.88 -12.76 11.82
CA LYS A 96 -14.39 -11.41 11.53
C LYS A 96 -13.23 -10.45 11.32
N LEU A 97 -13.39 -9.50 10.42
CA LEU A 97 -12.48 -8.35 10.33
C LEU A 97 -12.64 -7.51 11.60
N THR A 98 -11.55 -7.07 12.19
CA THR A 98 -11.60 -6.07 13.26
C THR A 98 -12.11 -4.75 12.67
N PRO A 99 -13.15 -4.12 13.26
CA PRO A 99 -13.69 -2.85 12.76
C PRO A 99 -12.69 -1.74 13.01
N GLU A 100 -12.05 -1.27 11.95
CA GLU A 100 -10.95 -0.32 12.02
C GLU A 100 -11.02 0.67 10.88
N LYS A 101 -10.48 1.87 11.09
CA LYS A 101 -10.46 2.87 10.04
C LYS A 101 -9.45 2.48 8.97
N ILE A 102 -9.90 2.44 7.72
CA ILE A 102 -9.05 2.30 6.55
C ILE A 102 -8.69 3.70 6.06
N CYS A 103 -7.42 3.88 5.71
CA CYS A 103 -6.90 5.13 5.20
C CYS A 103 -6.14 4.88 3.91
N TYR A 104 -6.25 5.86 3.03
CA TYR A 104 -5.44 5.99 1.85
C TYR A 104 -4.21 6.85 2.18
N PHE A 105 -3.03 6.41 1.77
CA PHE A 105 -1.75 7.10 1.96
C PHE A 105 -1.07 7.30 0.61
N LEU A 106 -0.64 8.53 0.35
CA LEU A 106 0.17 8.90 -0.78
C LEU A 106 1.62 9.06 -0.33
N ILE A 107 2.52 8.30 -0.94
CA ILE A 107 3.96 8.43 -0.76
C ILE A 107 4.53 8.97 -2.06
N ASP A 108 5.30 10.08 -2.01
CA ASP A 108 5.99 10.63 -3.17
C ASP A 108 7.48 10.76 -2.85
N ARG A 109 8.26 9.75 -3.24
CA ARG A 109 9.72 9.74 -3.12
C ARG A 109 10.43 10.02 -4.43
N ARG A 110 9.72 10.56 -5.44
CA ARG A 110 10.39 10.96 -6.68
C ARG A 110 11.37 12.09 -6.35
N PRO A 111 12.60 12.07 -6.88
CA PRO A 111 13.54 13.15 -6.65
C PRO A 111 12.89 14.46 -7.10
N GLY A 112 12.83 15.44 -6.19
CA GLY A 112 12.35 16.77 -6.50
C GLY A 112 13.14 17.28 -7.69
N THR A 113 12.43 17.74 -8.72
CA THR A 113 13.06 18.65 -9.69
C THR A 113 13.29 19.90 -8.86
N GLY A 114 14.54 20.21 -8.52
CA GLY A 114 14.87 21.15 -7.45
C GLY A 114 14.13 22.47 -7.59
N ASP A 115 13.07 22.61 -6.80
CA ASP A 115 12.40 23.86 -6.47
C ASP A 115 12.03 23.72 -5.00
N ASP A 116 12.99 24.09 -4.15
CA ASP A 116 12.80 24.31 -2.73
C ASP A 116 11.70 25.36 -2.54
N SER A 117 10.51 24.91 -2.16
CA SER A 117 9.48 25.77 -1.58
C SER A 117 9.16 25.25 -0.19
N GLN A 118 10.10 25.52 0.71
CA GLN A 118 9.93 25.40 2.13
C GLN A 118 8.92 26.46 2.60
N GLU A 119 7.63 26.14 2.65
CA GLU A 119 6.70 26.86 3.52
C GLU A 119 6.48 26.03 4.78
N ARG A 120 7.21 26.43 5.83
CA ARG A 120 6.92 26.06 7.21
C ARG A 120 5.71 26.88 7.66
N PHE A 121 4.67 26.21 8.15
CA PHE A 121 3.73 26.75 9.11
C PHE A 121 3.61 25.77 10.27
#